data_AF-A0A937G5Q2-F1
#
_entry.id   AF-A0A937G5Q2-F1
#
_cell.length_a   1.000
_cell.length_b   1.000
_cell.length_c   1.000
_cell.angle_alpha   90.00
_cell.angle_beta   90.00
_cell.angle_gamma   90.00
#
_symmetry.space_group_name_H-M   'P 1'
#
loop_
_entity.id
_entity.type
_entity.pdbx_description
1 polymer ?
#
loop_
_entity_poly.entity_id
_entity_poly.type
_entity_poly.pdbx_seq_one_letter_code
_entity_poly.pdbx_strand_id
1 'polypeptide(L)'
;MISPEKFRANEFTMDDNVFQSKKVADSKVSIQALEEFEKLKNTISDNGVSVYSIKDESIHDTPDAVFPNNWISFHNKNNAVIYPMFAENRRLERQSDILRKLQKKGIN
;
A
#
# COMPACT_ATOMS: atom_id res chain seq x y z
N MET A 1 -1.07 3.02 6.33
CA MET A 1 -1.84 2.78 5.09
C MET A 1 -1.15 3.50 3.94
N ILE A 2 -1.26 2.99 2.71
CA ILE A 2 -0.72 3.63 1.50
C ILE A 2 -1.89 3.97 0.56
N SER A 3 -1.95 5.20 0.06
CA SER A 3 -3.01 5.65 -0.86
C SER A 3 -2.94 4.90 -2.20
N PRO A 4 -4.07 4.46 -2.78
CA PRO A 4 -4.14 3.65 -4.00
C PRO A 4 -3.95 4.46 -5.30
N GLU A 5 -2.92 5.31 -5.40
CA GLU A 5 -2.71 6.24 -6.53
C GLU A 5 -2.62 5.56 -7.90
N LYS A 6 -2.08 4.33 -7.95
CA LYS A 6 -1.84 3.56 -9.18
C LYS A 6 -2.67 2.29 -9.24
N PHE A 7 -3.73 2.21 -8.44
CA PHE A 7 -4.48 0.98 -8.25
C PHE A 7 -5.15 0.51 -9.54
N ARG A 8 -4.80 -0.72 -9.92
CA ARG A 8 -5.35 -1.50 -11.03
C ARG A 8 -4.88 -2.95 -10.87
N ALA A 9 -5.30 -3.83 -11.78
CA ALA A 9 -4.72 -5.16 -11.87
C ALA A 9 -3.24 -5.08 -12.25
N ASN A 10 -2.39 -5.82 -11.55
CA ASN A 10 -0.95 -5.92 -11.72
C ASN A 10 -0.59 -7.17 -12.53
N GLU A 11 -0.05 -6.94 -13.72
CA GLU A 11 0.38 -7.98 -14.66
C GLU A 11 1.45 -8.93 -14.09
N PHE A 12 2.29 -8.47 -13.15
CA PHE A 12 3.36 -9.27 -12.54
C PHE A 12 2.86 -10.24 -11.46
N THR A 13 1.63 -10.08 -10.99
CA THR A 13 0.99 -10.92 -9.97
C THR A 13 -0.33 -11.51 -10.47
N MET A 14 -0.63 -11.38 -11.77
CA MET A 14 -1.90 -11.82 -12.36
C MET A 14 -2.06 -13.34 -12.32
N ASP A 15 -0.95 -14.07 -12.40
CA ASP A 15 -0.96 -15.52 -12.51
C ASP A 15 -1.04 -16.23 -11.15
N ASP A 16 -0.64 -15.57 -10.06
CA ASP A 16 -0.62 -16.15 -8.70
C ASP A 16 -1.58 -15.47 -7.71
N ASN A 17 -2.12 -14.30 -8.03
CA ASN A 17 -3.10 -13.61 -7.20
C ASN A 17 -4.55 -13.86 -7.70
N VAL A 18 -5.21 -14.84 -7.09
CA VAL A 18 -6.59 -15.24 -7.42
C VAL A 18 -7.64 -14.14 -7.21
N PHE A 19 -7.33 -13.08 -6.47
CA PHE A 19 -8.24 -11.94 -6.27
C PHE A 19 -8.24 -10.96 -7.46
N GLN A 20 -7.29 -11.08 -8.39
CA GLN A 20 -7.19 -10.18 -9.52
C GLN A 20 -8.17 -10.51 -10.64
N SER A 21 -8.60 -9.45 -11.31
CA SER A 21 -9.43 -9.53 -12.51
C SER A 21 -8.58 -9.28 -13.74
N LYS A 22 -8.71 -10.16 -14.75
CA LYS A 22 -8.12 -9.95 -16.08
C LYS A 22 -8.83 -8.87 -16.91
N LYS A 23 -9.95 -8.33 -16.40
CA LYS A 23 -10.64 -7.22 -17.07
C LYS A 23 -9.79 -5.96 -16.94
N VAL A 24 -9.62 -5.24 -18.04
CA VAL A 24 -8.97 -3.93 -18.03
C VAL A 24 -9.75 -3.02 -17.08
N ALA A 25 -9.05 -2.49 -16.07
CA ALA A 25 -9.63 -1.51 -15.17
C ALA A 25 -9.92 -0.23 -15.96
N ASP A 26 -11.16 0.26 -15.88
CA ASP A 26 -11.47 1.61 -16.34
C ASP A 26 -11.01 2.64 -15.30
N SER A 27 -10.98 3.92 -15.68
CA SER A 27 -10.61 4.99 -14.75
C SER A 27 -11.54 5.10 -13.54
N LYS A 28 -12.75 4.50 -13.58
CA LYS A 28 -13.68 4.53 -12.45
C LYS A 28 -13.20 3.63 -11.32
N VAL A 29 -12.54 2.51 -11.61
CA VAL A 29 -11.99 1.60 -10.59
C VAL A 29 -11.01 2.33 -9.69
N SER A 30 -10.08 3.11 -10.25
CA SER A 30 -9.08 3.85 -9.45
C SER A 30 -9.74 4.95 -8.61
N ILE A 31 -10.76 5.63 -9.14
CA ILE A 31 -11.54 6.64 -8.40
C ILE A 31 -12.29 5.99 -7.23
N GLN A 32 -13.00 4.89 -7.48
CA GLN A 32 -13.72 4.14 -6.46
C GLN A 32 -12.78 3.61 -5.38
N ALA A 33 -11.62 3.08 -5.76
CA ALA A 33 -10.62 2.59 -4.81
C ALA A 33 -10.13 3.72 -3.88
N LEU A 34 -9.94 4.94 -4.40
CA LEU A 34 -9.56 6.09 -3.59
C LEU A 34 -10.70 6.51 -2.64
N GLU A 35 -11.94 6.53 -3.11
CA GLU A 35 -13.12 6.84 -2.27
C GLU A 35 -13.29 5.80 -1.15
N GLU A 36 -13.17 4.51 -1.45
CA GLU A 36 -13.25 3.43 -0.48
C GLU A 36 -12.09 3.47 0.52
N PHE A 37 -10.87 3.78 0.06
CA PHE A 37 -9.71 3.96 0.91
C PHE A 37 -9.91 5.11 1.91
N GLU A 38 -10.37 6.27 1.44
CA GLU A 38 -10.64 7.44 2.28
C GLU A 38 -11.75 7.14 3.30
N LYS A 39 -12.81 6.44 2.87
CA LYS A 39 -13.89 6.00 3.77
C LYS A 39 -13.36 5.04 4.85
N LEU A 40 -12.53 4.07 4.50
CA LEU A 40 -11.92 3.15 5.47
C LEU A 40 -11.01 3.90 6.45
N LYS A 41 -10.15 4.78 5.94
CA LYS A 41 -9.25 5.61 6.75
C LYS A 41 -10.03 6.43 7.79
N ASN A 42 -11.07 7.12 7.35
CA ASN A 42 -11.89 7.95 8.22
C ASN A 42 -12.65 7.09 9.24
N THR A 43 -13.24 5.97 8.81
CA THR A 43 -13.95 5.06 9.72
C THR A 43 -13.04 4.56 10.84
N ILE A 44 -11.81 4.15 10.53
CA ILE A 44 -10.83 3.71 11.54
C ILE A 44 -10.45 4.87 12.47
N SER A 45 -10.19 6.06 11.91
CA SER A 45 -9.83 7.25 12.68
C SER A 45 -10.95 7.72 13.62
N ASP A 46 -12.20 7.69 13.17
CA ASP A 46 -13.39 8.09 13.94
C ASP A 46 -13.66 7.16 15.13
N ASN A 47 -13.13 5.93 15.07
CA ASN A 47 -13.15 4.97 16.18
C ASN A 47 -11.94 5.11 17.11
N GLY A 48 -11.20 6.23 17.05
CA GLY A 48 -10.12 6.56 17.98
C GLY A 48 -8.78 5.89 17.67
N VAL A 49 -8.63 5.23 16.52
CA VAL A 49 -7.36 4.61 16.11
C VAL A 49 -6.56 5.59 15.26
N SER A 50 -5.33 5.90 15.67
CA SER A 50 -4.45 6.78 14.88
C SER A 50 -4.07 6.14 13.54
N VAL A 51 -4.45 6.78 12.43
CA VAL A 51 -4.14 6.31 11.09
C VAL A 51 -3.06 7.15 10.44
N TYR A 52 -1.96 6.51 10.06
CA TYR A 52 -0.90 7.12 9.25
C TYR A 52 -1.07 6.66 7.81
N SER A 53 -1.52 7.58 6.95
CA SER A 53 -1.61 7.36 5.50
C SER A 53 -0.45 8.05 4.79
N ILE A 54 0.13 7.36 3.81
CA ILE A 54 1.21 7.88 2.97
C ILE A 54 0.75 7.81 1.52
N LYS A 55 0.93 8.90 0.79
CA LYS A 55 0.71 8.93 -0.65
C LYS A 55 1.89 8.27 -1.36
N ASP A 56 1.63 7.38 -2.30
CA ASP A 56 2.68 6.87 -3.19
C ASP A 56 3.01 7.92 -4.26
N GLU A 57 4.08 8.67 -4.01
CA GLU A 57 4.59 9.71 -4.90
C GLU A 57 5.72 9.18 -5.81
N SER A 58 5.99 7.88 -5.78
CA SER A 58 7.10 7.31 -6.56
C SER A 58 6.83 7.37 -8.06
N ILE A 59 7.91 7.39 -8.84
CA ILE A 59 7.85 7.21 -10.29
C ILE A 59 7.59 5.76 -10.71
N HIS A 60 7.63 4.82 -9.76
CA HIS A 60 7.57 3.39 -10.05
C HIS A 60 6.15 2.93 -10.27
N ASP A 61 5.96 2.04 -11.23
CA ASP A 61 4.66 1.46 -11.51
C ASP A 61 4.36 0.29 -10.58
N THR A 62 3.69 0.59 -9.46
CA THR A 62 3.44 -0.37 -8.36
C THR A 62 1.96 -0.37 -7.95
N PRO A 63 1.07 -1.05 -8.70
CA PRO A 63 -0.37 -1.02 -8.46
C PRO A 63 -0.78 -1.60 -7.10
N ASP A 64 0.02 -2.54 -6.59
CA ASP A 64 -0.21 -3.24 -5.33
C ASP A 64 0.34 -2.50 -4.10
N ALA A 65 0.90 -1.29 -4.27
CA ALA A 65 1.50 -0.51 -3.18
C ALA A 65 0.52 -0.18 -2.05
N VAL A 66 -0.80 -0.18 -2.32
CA VAL A 66 -1.87 -0.03 -1.31
C VAL A 66 -1.81 -1.10 -0.21
N PHE A 67 -1.10 -2.22 -0.43
CA PHE A 67 -0.95 -3.34 0.49
C PHE A 67 0.44 -3.41 1.15
N PRO A 68 0.82 -2.48 2.05
CA PRO A 68 2.13 -2.46 2.69
C PRO A 68 2.40 -3.69 3.56
N ASN A 69 1.34 -4.35 4.06
CA ASN A 69 1.46 -5.56 4.88
C ASN A 69 2.17 -6.73 4.16
N ASN A 70 2.31 -6.66 2.83
CA ASN A 70 3.00 -7.67 2.05
C ASN A 70 4.53 -7.59 2.18
N TRP A 71 5.09 -6.40 2.48
CA TRP A 71 6.54 -6.20 2.53
C TRP A 71 7.06 -5.65 3.85
N ILE A 72 6.20 -5.24 4.77
CA ILE A 72 6.59 -4.76 6.10
C ILE A 72 5.68 -5.28 7.21
N SER A 73 6.28 -5.65 8.34
CA SER A 73 5.59 -5.86 9.62
C SER A 73 6.28 -5.09 10.74
N PHE A 74 5.49 -4.75 11.77
CA PHE A 74 5.97 -4.07 12.96
C PHE A 74 5.83 -5.02 14.16
N HIS A 75 6.88 -5.09 14.97
CA HIS A 75 6.97 -5.96 16.13
C HIS A 75 7.30 -5.15 17.38
N ASN A 76 7.19 -5.81 18.53
CA ASN A 76 7.54 -5.23 19.82
C ASN A 76 8.95 -4.62 19.81
N LYS A 77 9.16 -3.64 20.69
CA LYS A 77 10.42 -2.90 20.85
C LYS A 77 10.83 -2.10 19.60
N ASN A 78 9.86 -1.48 18.92
CA ASN A 78 10.11 -0.56 17.81
C ASN A 78 10.94 -1.20 16.68
N ASN A 79 10.55 -2.42 16.29
CA ASN A 79 11.25 -3.18 15.26
C ASN A 79 10.36 -3.34 14.03
N ALA A 80 10.82 -2.77 12.92
CA ALA A 80 10.26 -3.06 11.60
C ALA A 80 11.04 -4.18 10.92
N VAL A 81 10.33 -5.17 10.37
CA VAL A 81 10.90 -6.22 9.52
C VAL A 81 10.43 -5.99 8.10
N ILE A 82 11.38 -6.03 7.15
CA ILE A 82 11.12 -5.87 5.72
C ILE A 82 11.29 -7.22 5.03
N TYR A 83 10.34 -7.58 4.18
CA TYR A 83 10.34 -8.84 3.44
C TYR A 83 10.82 -8.66 2.00
N PRO A 84 11.44 -9.69 1.40
CA PRO A 84 11.64 -9.75 -0.03
C PRO A 84 10.29 -9.92 -0.74
N MET A 85 10.18 -9.32 -1.93
CA MET A 85 8.99 -9.45 -2.77
C MET A 85 9.30 -10.32 -3.98
N PHE A 86 8.42 -11.29 -4.25
CA PHE A 86 8.57 -12.24 -5.35
C PHE A 86 8.50 -11.51 -6.71
N ALA A 87 7.35 -10.90 -7.00
CA ALA A 87 7.12 -10.08 -8.19
C ALA A 87 8.08 -8.88 -8.26
N GLU A 88 8.66 -8.66 -9.43
CA GLU A 88 9.77 -7.73 -9.62
C GLU A 88 9.36 -6.27 -9.37
N ASN A 89 8.23 -5.83 -9.95
CA ASN A 89 7.72 -4.48 -9.74
C ASN A 89 7.39 -4.21 -8.27
N ARG A 90 6.88 -5.21 -7.55
CA ARG A 90 6.54 -5.10 -6.13
C ARG A 90 7.76 -4.89 -5.22
N ARG A 91 8.98 -5.23 -5.67
CA ARG A 91 10.21 -4.94 -4.91
C ARG A 91 10.43 -3.43 -4.74
N LEU A 92 9.91 -2.62 -5.67
CA LEU A 92 10.01 -1.15 -5.68
C LEU A 92 9.02 -0.48 -4.70
N GLU A 93 8.04 -1.22 -4.17
CA GLU A 93 7.14 -0.74 -3.10
C GLU A 93 7.91 -0.47 -1.79
N ARG A 94 9.03 -1.17 -1.60
CA ARG A 94 9.88 -1.10 -0.41
C ARG A 94 10.72 0.18 -0.42
N GLN A 95 10.09 1.31 -0.20
CA GLN A 95 10.77 2.60 -0.19
C GLN A 95 11.30 2.91 1.22
N SER A 96 12.61 3.08 1.35
CA SER A 96 13.27 3.48 2.60
C SER A 96 12.71 4.80 3.16
N ASP A 97 12.21 5.67 2.29
CA ASP A 97 11.58 6.93 2.68
C ASP A 97 10.28 6.75 3.46
N ILE A 98 9.54 5.65 3.28
CA ILE A 98 8.34 5.36 4.06
C ILE A 98 8.69 5.17 5.53
N LEU A 99 9.72 4.38 5.83
CA LEU A 99 10.19 4.16 7.21
C LEU A 99 10.67 5.46 7.85
N ARG A 100 11.39 6.29 7.09
CA ARG A 100 11.83 7.60 7.56
C ARG A 100 10.64 8.54 7.85
N LYS A 101 9.61 8.54 7.00
CA LYS A 101 8.37 9.30 7.22
C LYS A 101 7.64 8.82 8.48
N LEU A 102 7.59 7.50 8.73
CA LEU A 102 6.99 6.90 9.94
C LEU A 102 7.79 7.24 11.21
N GLN A 103 9.11 7.16 11.17
CA GLN A 103 9.98 7.51 12.30
C GLN A 103 9.80 8.97 12.72
N LYS A 104 9.72 9.90 11.76
CA LYS A 104 9.41 11.32 12.02
C LYS A 104 8.04 11.54 12.67
N LYS A 105 7.13 10.58 12.56
CA LYS A 105 5.80 10.59 13.20
C LYS A 105 5.80 9.88 14.56
N GLY A 106 6.97 9.46 15.05
CA GLY A 106 7.12 8.77 16.34
C GLY A 106 6.90 7.26 16.29
N ILE A 107 6.73 6.69 15.08
CA ILE A 107 6.65 5.24 14.88
C ILE A 107 8.07 4.75 14.61
N ASN A 108 8.73 4.31 15.67
CA ASN A 108 10.10 3.78 15.62
C ASN A 108 10.08 2.28 15.31
#